data_AF-A0AAV5AC73-F1
#
_entry.id   AF-A0AAV5AC73-F1
#
_cell.length_a   1.000
_cell.length_b   1.000
_cell.length_c   1.000
_cell.angle_alpha   90.00
_cell.angle_beta   90.00
_cell.angle_gamma   90.00
#
_symmetry.space_group_name_H-M   'P 1'
#
loop_
_entity.id
_entity.type
_entity.pdbx_description
1 polymer ?
#
loop_
_entity_poly.entity_id
_entity_poly.type
_entity_poly.pdbx_seq_one_letter_code
_entity_poly.pdbx_strand_id
1 'polypeptide(L)'
;MNTIEPDNWFGIGIYSSATSSKADNWVQSTHPDTEYKVMLWNNVTVGRTKVKYRKAVGITGPPAGYDSISGATKDEGGFLNYPETVVFNADAICVNSVIVYED
;
A
#
# COMPACT_ATOMS: atom_id res chain seq x y z
N MET A 1 -21.67 -5.23 -11.07
CA MET A 1 -21.12 -5.10 -9.70
C MET A 1 -19.97 -6.10 -9.59
N ASN A 2 -18.74 -5.67 -9.89
CA ASN A 2 -17.57 -6.50 -9.61
C ASN A 2 -17.23 -6.29 -8.15
N THR A 3 -17.37 -7.35 -7.35
CA THR A 3 -16.84 -7.42 -6.00
C THR A 3 -15.32 -7.35 -6.11
N ILE A 4 -14.75 -6.17 -5.88
CA ILE A 4 -13.31 -6.02 -5.67
C ILE A 4 -13.03 -6.79 -4.37
N GLU A 5 -12.57 -8.03 -4.48
CA GLU A 5 -11.83 -8.60 -3.36
C GLU A 5 -10.66 -7.63 -3.12
N PRO A 6 -10.50 -7.07 -1.91
CA PRO A 6 -9.39 -6.18 -1.67
C PRO A 6 -8.10 -6.93 -2.01
N ASP A 7 -7.24 -6.36 -2.85
CA ASP A 7 -5.93 -6.92 -3.24
C ASP A 7 -4.97 -6.89 -2.03
N ASN A 8 -5.35 -7.58 -0.97
CA ASN A 8 -4.61 -7.82 0.25
C ASN A 8 -3.57 -8.92 -0.01
N TRP A 9 -2.75 -8.73 -1.05
CA TRP A 9 -1.77 -9.73 -1.51
C TRP A 9 -0.71 -10.04 -0.47
N PHE A 10 -0.61 -9.26 0.60
CA PHE A 10 0.28 -9.43 1.74
C PHE A 10 -0.49 -9.39 3.05
N GLY A 11 -1.79 -9.72 3.03
CA GLY A 11 -2.60 -9.84 4.23
C GLY A 11 -3.36 -8.58 4.63
N ILE A 12 -3.97 -8.64 5.81
CA ILE A 12 -4.79 -7.57 6.36
C ILE A 12 -3.88 -6.57 7.07
N GLY A 13 -3.45 -5.54 6.35
CA GLY A 13 -2.58 -4.48 6.86
C GLY A 13 -2.87 -3.15 6.18
N ILE A 14 -2.08 -2.13 6.52
CA ILE A 14 -2.18 -0.79 5.93
C ILE A 14 -1.12 -0.69 4.82
N TYR A 15 -1.60 -0.45 3.61
CA TYR A 15 -0.79 -0.43 2.40
C TYR A 15 -0.34 0.99 2.05
N SER A 16 0.93 1.12 1.69
CA SER A 16 1.52 2.34 1.17
C SER A 16 2.44 2.03 -0.01
N SER A 17 2.75 3.06 -0.81
CA SER A 17 3.64 2.96 -1.96
C SER A 17 4.51 4.20 -2.02
N ALA A 18 5.79 4.03 -2.36
CA ALA A 18 6.69 5.14 -2.68
C ALA A 18 6.44 5.71 -4.10
N THR A 19 5.56 5.08 -4.87
CA THR A 19 5.19 5.49 -6.24
C THR A 19 3.77 6.06 -6.25
N SER A 20 3.64 7.36 -6.53
CA SER A 20 2.36 8.09 -6.52
C SER A 20 1.38 7.60 -7.59
N SER A 21 1.83 7.33 -8.82
CA SER A 21 0.98 6.79 -9.89
C SER A 21 0.36 5.43 -9.55
N LYS A 22 1.00 4.65 -8.66
CA LYS A 22 0.38 3.44 -8.11
C LYS A 22 -0.68 3.75 -7.07
N ALA A 23 -0.41 4.70 -6.18
CA ALA A 23 -1.40 5.14 -5.19
C ALA A 23 -2.63 5.77 -5.86
N ASP A 24 -2.44 6.49 -6.97
CA ASP A 24 -3.53 7.09 -7.76
C ASP A 24 -4.53 6.05 -8.29
N ASN A 25 -4.08 4.84 -8.66
CA ASN A 25 -4.98 3.74 -9.08
C ASN A 25 -6.02 3.34 -8.01
N TRP A 26 -5.79 3.73 -6.74
CA TRP A 26 -6.68 3.45 -5.62
C TRP A 26 -7.60 4.62 -5.27
N VAL A 27 -7.49 5.76 -5.94
CA VAL A 27 -8.38 6.90 -5.72
C VAL A 27 -9.73 6.64 -6.37
N GLN A 28 -10.80 6.84 -5.59
CA GLN A 28 -12.18 6.77 -6.06
C GLN A 28 -12.89 8.07 -5.69
N SER A 29 -13.14 8.92 -6.69
CA SER A 29 -13.98 10.10 -6.54
C SER A 29 -15.44 9.69 -6.68
N THR A 30 -16.24 9.88 -5.63
CA THR A 30 -17.66 9.48 -5.64
C THR A 30 -18.59 10.59 -6.13
N HIS A 31 -18.08 11.81 -6.32
CA HIS A 31 -18.85 12.93 -6.86
C HIS A 31 -18.57 13.06 -8.36
N PRO A 32 -19.59 13.07 -9.24
CA PRO A 32 -19.39 13.10 -10.69
C PRO A 32 -18.72 14.40 -11.18
N ASP A 33 -18.92 15.51 -10.45
CA ASP A 33 -18.43 16.83 -10.84
C ASP A 33 -17.12 17.25 -10.13
N THR A 34 -16.42 16.32 -9.45
CA THR A 34 -15.13 16.67 -8.83
C THR A 34 -13.98 16.38 -9.78
N GLU A 35 -13.24 17.43 -10.12
CA GLU A 35 -11.98 17.33 -10.88
C GLU A 35 -10.80 16.99 -9.95
N TYR A 36 -11.01 17.16 -8.64
CA TYR A 36 -9.98 16.93 -7.64
C TYR A 36 -9.97 15.50 -7.10
N LYS A 37 -8.75 15.01 -6.93
CA LYS A 37 -8.36 13.77 -6.26
C LYS A 37 -7.60 14.09 -4.98
N VAL A 38 -7.58 13.13 -4.06
CA VAL A 38 -6.89 13.27 -2.77
C VAL A 38 -5.98 12.07 -2.52
N MET A 39 -4.73 12.33 -2.14
CA MET A 39 -3.75 11.32 -1.73
C MET A 39 -3.17 11.67 -0.37
N LEU A 40 -2.97 10.66 0.48
CA LEU A 40 -2.33 10.81 1.79
C LEU A 40 -0.83 10.57 1.67
N TRP A 41 -0.03 11.56 2.09
CA TRP A 41 1.39 11.37 2.33
C TRP A 41 1.61 10.98 3.78
N ASN A 42 2.22 9.82 4.00
CA ASN A 42 2.36 9.22 5.33
C ASN A 42 3.83 9.09 5.73
N ASN A 43 4.12 9.33 7.00
CA ASN A 43 5.35 8.86 7.62
C ASN A 43 5.11 7.43 8.10
N VAL A 44 5.92 6.49 7.61
CA VAL A 44 5.77 5.05 7.90
C VAL A 44 7.02 4.51 8.59
N THR A 45 6.85 3.99 9.81
CA THR A 45 7.93 3.31 10.56
C THR A 45 7.96 1.83 10.18
N VAL A 46 8.84 1.48 9.24
CA VAL A 46 8.88 0.12 8.65
C VAL A 46 9.68 -0.90 9.47
N GLY A 47 10.56 -0.47 10.36
CA GLY A 47 11.42 -1.35 11.16
C GLY A 47 12.21 -2.35 10.30
N ARG A 48 12.30 -3.60 10.77
CA ARG A 48 12.89 -4.69 9.99
C ARG A 48 11.86 -5.24 9.00
N THR A 49 12.07 -4.95 7.72
CA THR A 49 11.13 -5.34 6.65
C THR A 49 11.41 -6.73 6.08
N LYS A 50 10.35 -7.54 5.90
CA LYS A 50 10.43 -8.80 5.15
C LYS A 50 10.07 -8.56 3.69
N VAL A 51 11.03 -8.80 2.80
CA VAL A 51 10.76 -8.83 1.36
C VAL A 51 9.99 -10.11 0.97
N LYS A 52 8.90 -9.97 0.22
CA LYS A 52 8.08 -11.06 -0.31
C LYS A 52 8.07 -11.05 -1.83
N TYR A 53 8.50 -12.15 -2.43
CA TYR A 53 8.56 -12.33 -3.89
C TYR A 53 7.28 -12.94 -4.48
N ARG A 54 6.33 -13.34 -3.62
CA ARG A 54 5.05 -13.94 -4.00
C ARG A 54 3.95 -13.44 -3.07
N LYS A 55 2.70 -13.54 -3.52
CA LYS A 55 1.52 -13.24 -2.70
C LYS A 55 1.56 -14.07 -1.41
N ALA A 56 1.21 -13.43 -0.30
CA ALA A 56 1.03 -13.99 1.03
C ALA A 56 -0.34 -13.55 1.57
N VAL A 57 -1.40 -14.03 0.94
CA VAL A 57 -2.80 -13.71 1.32
C VAL A 57 -3.15 -14.31 2.68
N GLY A 58 -4.08 -13.67 3.38
CA GLY A 58 -4.65 -14.18 4.65
C GLY A 58 -3.75 -14.04 5.89
N ILE A 59 -2.55 -13.47 5.77
CA ILE A 59 -1.73 -13.16 6.94
C ILE A 59 -2.25 -11.89 7.63
N THR A 60 -2.05 -11.79 8.95
CA THR A 60 -2.48 -10.65 9.77
C THR A 60 -1.30 -9.91 10.41
N GLY A 61 -0.09 -10.27 10.01
CA GLY A 61 1.14 -9.73 10.58
C GLY A 61 2.37 -10.08 9.74
N PRO A 62 3.50 -9.38 9.96
CA PRO A 62 4.78 -9.79 9.39
C PRO A 62 5.25 -11.11 10.01
N PRO A 63 6.15 -11.86 9.36
CA PRO A 63 6.78 -13.03 9.98
C PRO A 63 7.54 -12.66 11.27
N ALA A 64 7.71 -13.63 12.17
CA ALA A 64 8.41 -13.40 13.44
C ALA A 64 9.79 -12.74 13.24
N GLY A 65 10.06 -11.71 14.04
CA GLY A 65 11.30 -10.93 13.98
C GLY A 65 11.36 -9.88 12.85
N TYR A 66 10.23 -9.57 12.23
CA TYR A 66 10.04 -8.48 11.26
C TYR A 66 8.87 -7.60 11.71
N ASP A 67 8.89 -6.34 11.27
CA ASP A 67 7.91 -5.32 11.67
C ASP A 67 6.99 -4.92 10.50
N SER A 68 7.43 -5.17 9.26
CA SER A 68 6.69 -4.86 8.03
C SER A 68 6.95 -5.85 6.91
N ILE A 69 6.18 -5.75 5.84
CA ILE A 69 6.40 -6.46 4.58
C ILE A 69 6.64 -5.46 3.46
N SER A 70 7.59 -5.78 2.56
CA SER A 70 7.72 -5.14 1.26
C SER A 70 7.52 -6.17 0.16
N GLY A 71 6.67 -5.87 -0.80
CA GLY A 71 6.53 -6.70 -2.00
C GLY A 71 7.67 -6.41 -2.97
N ALA A 72 8.30 -7.47 -3.49
CA ALA A 72 9.33 -7.33 -4.51
C ALA A 72 8.71 -6.98 -5.88
N THR A 73 9.32 -6.01 -6.54
CA THR A 73 8.99 -5.61 -7.91
C THR A 73 9.57 -6.59 -8.93
N LYS A 74 9.12 -6.51 -10.18
CA LYS A 74 9.63 -7.32 -11.29
C LYS A 74 11.15 -7.17 -11.49
N ASP A 75 11.68 -5.96 -11.31
CA ASP A 75 13.12 -5.69 -11.44
C ASP A 75 13.93 -6.35 -10.31
N GLU A 76 13.28 -6.65 -9.18
CA GLU A 76 13.84 -7.41 -8.07
C GLU A 76 13.54 -8.92 -8.16
N GLY A 77 12.92 -9.39 -9.26
CA GLY A 77 12.50 -10.78 -9.45
C GLY A 77 11.19 -11.16 -8.78
N GLY A 78 10.41 -10.17 -8.34
CA GLY A 78 9.06 -10.32 -7.80
C GLY A 78 7.96 -10.20 -8.86
N PHE A 79 6.71 -10.00 -8.39
CA PHE A 79 5.52 -10.00 -9.25
C PHE A 79 4.83 -8.63 -9.34
N LEU A 80 5.26 -7.65 -8.54
CA LEU A 80 4.68 -6.31 -8.55
C LEU A 80 5.29 -5.43 -9.64
N ASN A 81 4.50 -4.54 -10.22
CA ASN A 81 5.02 -3.51 -11.14
C ASN A 81 5.69 -2.34 -10.40
N TYR A 82 5.24 -2.03 -9.20
CA TYR A 82 5.82 -0.97 -8.36
C TYR A 82 5.88 -1.41 -6.90
N PRO A 83 6.71 -0.77 -6.05
CA PRO A 83 6.84 -1.13 -4.64
C PRO A 83 5.51 -1.09 -3.87
N GLU A 84 5.41 -1.92 -2.85
CA GLU A 84 4.30 -1.95 -1.90
C GLU A 84 4.89 -2.22 -0.52
N THR A 85 4.55 -1.38 0.45
CA THR A 85 4.94 -1.55 1.85
C THR A 85 3.69 -1.71 2.70
N VAL A 86 3.69 -2.74 3.54
CA VAL A 86 2.57 -3.09 4.41
C VAL A 86 3.03 -3.10 5.86
N VAL A 87 2.35 -2.32 6.68
CA VAL A 87 2.47 -2.35 8.14
C VAL A 87 1.19 -2.94 8.74
N PHE A 88 1.32 -3.60 9.89
CA PHE A 88 0.20 -4.31 10.53
C PHE A 88 -0.21 -3.68 11.87
N ASN A 89 0.52 -2.65 12.31
CA ASN A 89 0.17 -1.83 13.45
C ASN A 89 -0.15 -0.40 12.96
N ALA A 90 -1.30 0.14 13.36
CA ALA A 90 -1.70 1.51 13.04
C ALA A 90 -0.73 2.55 13.60
N ASP A 91 -0.08 2.27 14.74
CA ASP A 91 0.91 3.18 15.33
C ASP A 91 2.19 3.30 14.48
N ALA A 92 2.41 2.38 13.53
CA ALA A 92 3.55 2.41 12.62
C ALA A 92 3.34 3.34 11.41
N ILE A 93 2.18 3.98 11.29
CA ILE A 93 1.88 4.90 10.20
C ILE A 93 1.14 6.14 10.69
N CYS A 94 1.59 7.30 10.24
CA CYS A 94 0.98 8.58 10.58
C CYS A 94 0.81 9.43 9.32
N VAL A 95 -0.40 9.93 9.09
CA VAL A 95 -0.66 10.90 8.02
C VAL A 95 0.12 12.17 8.33
N ASN A 96 1.01 12.56 7.42
CA ASN A 96 1.78 13.78 7.54
C ASN A 96 1.11 14.93 6.78
N SER A 97 0.65 14.66 5.56
CA SER A 97 0.07 15.67 4.67
C SER A 97 -1.05 15.09 3.81
N VAL A 98 -1.95 15.96 3.38
CA VAL A 98 -2.99 15.67 2.38
C VAL A 98 -2.60 16.38 1.10
N ILE A 99 -2.53 15.63 0.00
CA ILE A 99 -2.24 16.16 -1.34
C ILE A 99 -3.56 16.21 -2.10
N VAL A 100 -3.93 17.39 -2.57
CA VAL A 100 -5.08 17.61 -3.46
C VAL A 100 -4.51 17.91 -4.85
N TYR A 101 -5.00 17.21 -5.87
CA TYR A 101 -4.48 17.29 -7.24
C TYR A 101 -5.59 17.00 -8.25
N GLU A 102 -5.32 17.28 -9.52
CA GLU A 102 -6.17 16.96 -10.69
C GLU A 102 -5.34 16.14 -11.71
N ASP A 103 -5.96 15.70 -12.80
CA ASP A 103 -5.32 14.90 -13.86
C ASP A 103 -4.29 15.67 -14.70
#